data_AF-A0A090QKZ8-F1
#
_entry.id   AF-A0A090QKZ8-F1
#
_cell.length_a   1.000
_cell.length_b   1.000
_cell.length_c   1.000
_cell.angle_alpha   90.00
_cell.angle_beta   90.00
_cell.angle_gamma   90.00
#
_symmetry.space_group_name_H-M   'P 1'
#
loop_
_entity.id
_entity.type
_entity.pdbx_description
1 polymer ?
#
loop_
_entity_poly.entity_id
_entity_poly.type
_entity_poly.pdbx_seq_one_letter_code
_entity_poly.pdbx_strand_id
1 'polypeptide(L)'
;MTLSPRIYIYATAIYACPYYRASIGFAVTKNTSTLIAKLNIGDRGNCSMSISKNNLLLFILLGCLSLPSSLLFASDSEGKMTLTSTSVQDGKSLTKAQVFDKWGCTGKNVSPQLAWANVPEGTKSFAVTMYDPDAPTGSGWWHWMVVNIPAKVVSLSAHAGNETNEFLPEGARQIANDFGFKGFGGACPPEKAKPHNYTITVYALDVETLDLPENPTAAYGGYFIHQHMIDKAELIAPSSLR
;
A
#
# COMPACT_ATOMS: atom_id res chain seq x y z
N MET A 1 -53.96 -34.30 7.42
CA MET A 1 -52.53 -33.91 7.37
C MET A 1 -52.38 -32.87 6.28
N THR A 2 -52.36 -31.59 6.64
CA THR A 2 -52.21 -30.46 5.73
C THR A 2 -50.77 -29.97 5.77
N LEU A 3 -50.03 -30.14 4.67
CA LEU A 3 -48.67 -29.64 4.51
C LEU A 3 -48.72 -28.12 4.30
N SER A 4 -48.17 -27.35 5.24
CA SER A 4 -47.94 -25.92 5.08
C SER A 4 -46.78 -25.68 4.09
N PRO A 5 -46.91 -24.79 3.10
CA PRO A 5 -45.77 -24.42 2.26
C PRO A 5 -44.73 -23.69 3.12
N ARG A 6 -43.48 -24.18 3.08
CA ARG A 6 -42.33 -23.42 3.59
C ARG A 6 -41.88 -22.49 2.47
N ILE A 7 -42.06 -21.18 2.67
CA ILE A 7 -41.51 -20.17 1.78
C ILE A 7 -40.04 -19.98 2.16
N TYR A 8 -39.13 -20.29 1.24
CA TYR A 8 -37.71 -20.01 1.39
C TYR A 8 -37.41 -18.67 0.71
N ILE A 9 -37.09 -17.65 1.49
CA ILE A 9 -36.62 -16.36 0.96
C ILE A 9 -35.09 -16.43 0.96
N TYR A 10 -34.48 -16.42 -0.23
CA TYR A 10 -33.04 -16.29 -0.39
C TYR A 10 -32.71 -14.79 -0.39
N ALA A 11 -32.18 -14.28 0.71
CA ALA A 11 -31.59 -12.95 0.77
C ALA A 11 -30.06 -13.09 0.79
N THR A 12 -29.39 -12.62 -0.25
CA THR A 12 -27.94 -12.45 -0.28
C THR A 12 -27.57 -11.21 0.53
N ALA A 13 -27.20 -11.39 1.80
CA ALA A 13 -26.56 -10.35 2.59
C ALA A 13 -25.05 -10.39 2.34
N ILE A 14 -24.50 -9.32 1.78
CA ILE A 14 -23.05 -9.15 1.60
C ILE A 14 -22.48 -8.77 2.98
N TYR A 15 -21.66 -9.64 3.56
CA TYR A 15 -20.86 -9.32 4.74
C TYR A 15 -19.39 -9.22 4.38
N ALA A 16 -18.73 -8.20 4.93
CA ALA A 16 -17.29 -8.01 4.97
C ALA A 16 -16.65 -9.07 5.88
N CYS A 17 -16.34 -10.24 5.33
CA CYS A 17 -15.41 -11.19 5.93
C CYS A 17 -14.78 -12.02 4.79
N PRO A 18 -13.58 -11.67 4.30
CA PRO A 18 -13.12 -12.10 2.98
C PRO A 18 -12.70 -13.57 2.83
N TYR A 19 -12.91 -14.45 3.82
CA TYR A 19 -12.30 -15.80 3.80
C TYR A 19 -13.15 -17.00 4.24
N TYR A 20 -14.48 -16.91 4.38
CA TYR A 20 -15.28 -18.10 4.75
C TYR A 20 -16.61 -18.24 4.00
N ARG A 21 -16.84 -19.44 3.43
CA ARG A 21 -18.18 -19.89 3.00
C ARG A 21 -19.02 -20.19 4.23
N ALA A 22 -19.96 -19.33 4.58
CA ALA A 22 -20.99 -19.61 5.58
C ALA A 22 -22.30 -20.00 4.88
N SER A 23 -22.92 -21.11 5.31
CA SER A 23 -24.30 -21.44 4.95
C SER A 23 -25.25 -20.81 5.96
N ILE A 24 -26.10 -19.89 5.51
CA ILE A 24 -27.05 -19.18 6.38
C ILE A 24 -28.38 -19.94 6.40
N GLY A 25 -28.78 -20.45 7.56
CA GLY A 25 -30.12 -20.98 7.80
C GLY A 25 -30.98 -19.95 8.53
N PHE A 26 -32.10 -19.53 7.93
CA PHE A 26 -33.08 -18.68 8.62
C PHE A 26 -34.15 -19.54 9.27
N ALA A 27 -34.41 -19.32 10.57
CA ALA A 27 -35.55 -19.91 11.26
C ALA A 27 -36.53 -18.79 11.63
N VAL A 28 -37.76 -18.87 11.10
CA VAL A 28 -38.85 -17.95 11.44
C VAL A 28 -39.75 -18.64 12.46
N THR A 29 -39.72 -18.19 13.71
CA THR A 29 -40.64 -18.67 14.76
C THR A 29 -41.88 -17.78 14.81
N LYS A 30 -43.06 -18.42 14.74
CA LYS A 30 -44.35 -17.80 14.42
C LYS A 30 -44.97 -16.88 15.47
N ASN A 31 -44.29 -16.48 16.55
CA ASN A 31 -45.00 -15.83 17.65
C ASN A 31 -44.30 -14.73 18.45
N THR A 32 -43.30 -14.04 17.89
CA THR A 32 -42.78 -12.81 18.50
C THR A 32 -42.45 -11.78 17.44
N SER A 33 -42.78 -10.53 17.73
CA SER A 33 -42.67 -9.33 16.90
C SER A 33 -41.22 -8.91 16.53
N THR A 34 -40.28 -9.84 16.51
CA THR A 34 -38.84 -9.64 16.40
C THR A 34 -38.25 -10.77 15.55
N LEU A 35 -37.62 -10.42 14.42
CA LEU A 35 -36.82 -11.35 13.62
C LEU A 35 -35.42 -11.39 14.24
N ILE A 36 -35.04 -12.55 14.78
CA ILE A 36 -33.69 -12.77 15.29
C ILE A 36 -32.97 -13.67 14.29
N ALA A 37 -32.08 -13.09 13.49
CA ALA A 37 -31.14 -13.86 12.68
C ALA A 37 -29.99 -14.30 13.59
N LYS A 38 -29.84 -15.60 13.83
CA LYS A 38 -28.65 -16.16 14.48
C LYS A 38 -27.69 -16.63 13.40
N LEU A 39 -26.53 -15.98 13.30
CA LEU A 39 -25.43 -16.49 12.50
C LEU A 39 -24.60 -17.42 13.38
N ASN A 40 -24.50 -18.70 13.00
CA ASN A 40 -23.57 -19.63 13.64
C ASN A 40 -22.28 -19.64 12.82
N ILE A 41 -21.25 -18.97 13.33
CA ILE A 41 -19.90 -19.02 12.80
C ILE A 41 -19.16 -19.98 13.75
N GLY A 42 -18.66 -21.10 13.25
CA GLY A 42 -18.01 -22.11 14.09
C GLY A 42 -16.89 -21.54 14.98
N ASP A 43 -16.64 -22.22 16.11
CA ASP A 43 -15.58 -22.12 17.13
C ASP A 43 -14.94 -20.78 17.56
N ARG A 44 -15.32 -19.62 17.04
CA ARG A 44 -14.89 -18.32 17.60
C ARG A 44 -16.00 -17.27 17.56
N GLY A 45 -16.78 -17.25 18.65
CA GLY A 45 -17.58 -16.10 19.07
C GLY A 45 -18.90 -15.89 18.33
N ASN A 46 -19.95 -15.56 19.08
CA ASN A 46 -21.26 -15.23 18.53
C ASN A 46 -21.31 -13.77 18.08
N CYS A 47 -21.56 -13.51 16.79
CA CYS A 47 -21.98 -12.20 16.32
C CYS A 47 -23.53 -12.13 16.32
N SER A 48 -24.11 -11.27 17.15
CA SER A 48 -25.56 -11.00 17.14
C SER A 48 -25.85 -9.67 16.45
N MET A 49 -26.75 -9.66 15.48
CA MET A 49 -27.26 -8.43 14.85
C MET A 49 -28.77 -8.31 15.12
N SER A 50 -29.23 -7.11 15.48
CA SER A 50 -30.64 -6.77 15.67
C SER A 50 -31.07 -5.78 14.58
N ILE A 51 -32.12 -6.09 13.84
CA ILE A 51 -32.69 -5.23 12.79
C ILE A 51 -34.00 -4.64 13.31
N SER A 52 -34.13 -3.30 13.28
CA SER A 52 -35.33 -2.61 13.76
C SER A 52 -36.44 -2.55 12.70
N LYS A 53 -37.71 -2.48 13.17
CA LYS A 53 -38.94 -2.63 12.38
C LYS A 53 -39.14 -1.65 11.21
N ASN A 54 -38.42 -0.54 11.15
CA ASN A 54 -38.73 0.54 10.19
C ASN A 54 -38.25 0.30 8.75
N ASN A 55 -37.49 -0.77 8.48
CA ASN A 55 -37.01 -1.09 7.13
C ASN A 55 -37.83 -2.17 6.41
N LEU A 56 -38.92 -2.68 7.00
CA LEU A 56 -39.65 -3.81 6.42
C LEU A 56 -40.70 -3.41 5.37
N LEU A 57 -41.11 -2.13 5.33
CA LEU A 57 -42.10 -1.64 4.36
C LEU A 57 -41.50 -1.29 2.98
N LEU A 58 -40.17 -1.11 2.88
CA LEU A 58 -39.53 -0.76 1.61
C LEU A 58 -39.28 -1.98 0.70
N PHE A 59 -39.31 -3.19 1.23
CA PHE A 59 -39.01 -4.41 0.46
C PHE A 59 -40.23 -5.06 -0.21
N ILE A 60 -41.45 -4.74 0.23
CA ILE A 60 -42.67 -5.39 -0.28
C ILE A 60 -43.28 -4.64 -1.48
N LEU A 61 -42.99 -3.35 -1.65
CA LEU A 61 -43.52 -2.53 -2.75
C LEU A 61 -42.71 -2.59 -4.06
N LEU A 62 -41.53 -3.23 -4.08
CA LEU A 62 -40.70 -3.41 -5.29
C LEU A 62 -40.89 -4.78 -5.97
N GLY A 63 -41.96 -5.50 -5.66
CA GLY A 63 -42.28 -6.80 -6.27
C GLY A 63 -42.90 -6.76 -7.67
N CYS A 64 -43.08 -5.60 -8.28
CA CYS A 64 -43.82 -5.50 -9.55
C CYS A 64 -43.35 -4.33 -10.45
N LEU A 65 -42.07 -4.31 -10.82
CA LEU A 65 -41.61 -3.69 -12.07
C LEU A 65 -40.33 -4.39 -12.52
N SER A 66 -40.48 -5.16 -13.59
CA SER A 66 -39.47 -5.94 -14.26
C SER A 66 -38.44 -5.05 -14.95
N LEU A 67 -37.28 -4.86 -14.34
CA LEU A 67 -35.99 -4.80 -15.02
C LEU A 67 -34.95 -5.37 -14.05
N PRO A 68 -34.21 -6.44 -14.41
CA PRO A 68 -33.07 -6.86 -13.62
C PRO A 68 -31.95 -5.84 -13.87
N SER A 69 -32.00 -4.70 -13.18
CA SER A 69 -30.81 -3.88 -13.00
C SER A 69 -29.91 -4.63 -12.03
N SER A 70 -29.21 -5.64 -12.56
CA SER A 70 -28.03 -6.19 -11.93
C SER A 70 -27.03 -5.05 -11.80
N LEU A 71 -27.06 -4.37 -10.66
CA LEU A 71 -25.95 -3.57 -10.17
C LEU A 71 -24.78 -4.55 -10.02
N LEU A 72 -23.98 -4.64 -11.08
CA LEU A 72 -22.65 -5.18 -11.02
C LEU A 72 -21.89 -4.23 -10.09
N PHE A 73 -21.84 -4.56 -8.80
CA PHE A 73 -20.75 -4.07 -7.97
C PHE A 73 -19.49 -4.72 -8.56
N ALA A 74 -18.82 -3.99 -9.44
CA ALA A 74 -17.44 -4.28 -9.75
C ALA A 74 -16.70 -4.17 -8.41
N SER A 75 -16.33 -5.32 -7.85
CA SER A 75 -15.26 -5.37 -6.89
C SER A 75 -14.04 -4.90 -7.67
N ASP A 76 -13.64 -3.65 -7.50
CA ASP A 76 -12.27 -3.27 -7.82
C ASP A 76 -11.40 -4.16 -6.96
N SER A 77 -10.89 -5.24 -7.57
CA SER A 77 -9.70 -5.90 -7.09
C SER A 77 -8.63 -4.83 -7.21
N GLU A 78 -8.39 -4.08 -6.14
CA GLU A 78 -7.28 -3.14 -6.08
C GLU A 78 -6.02 -3.90 -6.48
N GLY A 79 -5.53 -3.59 -7.68
CA GLY A 79 -4.30 -4.20 -8.17
C GLY A 79 -3.18 -3.85 -7.20
N LYS A 80 -2.23 -4.76 -7.01
CA LYS A 80 -1.02 -4.48 -6.24
C LYS A 80 -0.38 -3.18 -6.76
N MET A 81 0.07 -2.33 -5.85
CA MET A 81 0.77 -1.10 -6.22
C MET A 81 1.97 -1.44 -7.12
N THR A 82 2.18 -0.60 -8.13
CA THR A 82 3.26 -0.77 -9.11
C THR A 82 4.20 0.42 -9.07
N LEU A 83 5.48 0.18 -9.36
CA LEU A 83 6.51 1.19 -9.45
C LEU A 83 7.20 1.09 -10.81
N THR A 84 7.36 2.22 -11.48
CA THR A 84 8.03 2.36 -12.76
C THR A 84 8.98 3.55 -12.75
N SER A 85 9.92 3.56 -13.68
CA SER A 85 10.89 4.63 -13.82
C SER A 85 11.32 4.77 -15.28
N THR A 86 11.52 6.00 -15.73
CA THR A 86 12.20 6.30 -17.00
C THR A 86 13.72 6.35 -16.87
N SER A 87 14.23 6.38 -15.63
CA SER A 87 15.67 6.45 -15.32
C SER A 87 16.29 5.09 -15.02
N VAL A 88 15.50 4.17 -14.46
CA VAL A 88 15.94 2.85 -13.98
C VAL A 88 14.94 1.79 -14.44
N GLN A 89 15.41 0.58 -14.71
CA GLN A 89 14.56 -0.56 -15.08
C GLN A 89 14.86 -1.74 -14.17
N ASP A 90 13.82 -2.48 -13.79
CA ASP A 90 13.96 -3.64 -12.91
C ASP A 90 14.89 -4.70 -13.52
N GLY A 91 15.78 -5.24 -12.70
CA GLY A 91 16.79 -6.21 -13.10
C GLY A 91 17.85 -5.68 -14.07
N LYS A 92 17.88 -4.38 -14.36
CA LYS A 92 18.89 -3.75 -15.22
C LYS A 92 19.86 -2.91 -14.40
N SER A 93 21.08 -2.80 -14.90
CA SER A 93 22.10 -1.95 -14.28
C SER A 93 21.65 -0.49 -14.25
N LEU A 94 21.96 0.18 -13.13
CA LEU A 94 21.93 1.63 -13.05
C LEU A 94 22.76 2.23 -14.18
N THR A 95 22.44 3.47 -14.55
CA THR A 95 23.26 4.28 -15.46
C THR A 95 24.15 5.23 -14.67
N LYS A 96 25.13 5.86 -15.34
CA LYS A 96 25.99 6.90 -14.73
C LYS A 96 25.20 8.05 -14.09
N ALA A 97 23.93 8.26 -14.45
CA ALA A 97 23.11 9.27 -13.80
C ALA A 97 22.89 8.97 -12.30
N GLN A 98 22.64 7.71 -11.93
CA GLN A 98 22.36 7.28 -10.55
C GLN A 98 23.61 6.83 -9.77
N VAL A 99 24.79 6.97 -10.35
CA VAL A 99 26.07 6.68 -9.69
C VAL A 99 26.52 7.91 -8.90
N PHE A 100 27.17 7.70 -7.76
CA PHE A 100 27.65 8.78 -6.90
C PHE A 100 28.80 9.55 -7.58
N ASP A 101 29.00 10.80 -7.18
CA ASP A 101 30.00 11.72 -7.73
C ASP A 101 31.16 12.00 -6.76
N LYS A 102 31.19 11.30 -5.62
CA LYS A 102 32.22 11.38 -4.58
C LYS A 102 32.82 10.00 -4.32
N TRP A 103 33.81 9.93 -3.42
CA TRP A 103 34.45 8.67 -2.97
C TRP A 103 35.12 7.85 -4.09
N GLY A 104 35.63 8.55 -5.11
CA GLY A 104 36.24 7.93 -6.29
C GLY A 104 35.23 7.39 -7.31
N CYS A 105 33.93 7.63 -7.09
CA CYS A 105 32.89 7.43 -8.11
C CYS A 105 32.73 8.69 -8.97
N THR A 106 32.23 8.52 -10.19
CA THR A 106 32.24 9.49 -11.30
C THR A 106 30.88 9.62 -11.99
N GLY A 107 29.81 9.29 -11.26
CA GLY A 107 28.45 9.47 -11.73
C GLY A 107 27.98 10.92 -11.64
N LYS A 108 26.69 11.13 -11.88
CA LYS A 108 26.05 12.45 -11.80
C LYS A 108 25.31 12.69 -10.48
N ASN A 109 25.20 11.68 -9.62
CA ASN A 109 24.45 11.69 -8.37
C ASN A 109 23.01 12.23 -8.49
N VAL A 110 22.30 11.78 -9.52
CA VAL A 110 20.91 12.17 -9.80
C VAL A 110 19.95 11.05 -9.39
N SER A 111 19.06 11.34 -8.44
CA SER A 111 17.97 10.43 -8.07
C SER A 111 17.12 10.09 -9.29
N PRO A 112 16.65 8.84 -9.42
CA PRO A 112 15.87 8.41 -10.57
C PRO A 112 14.49 9.08 -10.58
N GLN A 113 13.94 9.29 -11.77
CA GLN A 113 12.50 9.53 -11.91
C GLN A 113 11.75 8.30 -11.40
N LEU A 114 10.65 8.49 -10.67
CA LEU A 114 9.81 7.40 -10.17
C LEU A 114 8.34 7.73 -10.41
N ALA A 115 7.55 6.76 -10.81
CA ALA A 115 6.09 6.87 -10.91
C ALA A 115 5.43 5.59 -10.44
N TRP A 116 4.35 5.73 -9.69
CA TRP A 116 3.61 4.59 -9.15
C TRP A 116 2.12 4.69 -9.47
N ALA A 117 1.47 3.53 -9.52
CA ALA A 117 0.06 3.39 -9.87
C ALA A 117 -0.57 2.24 -9.09
N ASN A 118 -1.90 2.14 -9.14
CA ASN A 118 -2.71 1.22 -8.33
C ASN A 118 -2.47 1.45 -6.83
N VAL A 119 -2.61 2.72 -6.41
CA VAL A 119 -2.48 3.12 -5.00
C VAL A 119 -3.69 2.54 -4.24
N PRO A 120 -3.48 1.83 -3.12
CA PRO A 120 -4.58 1.24 -2.35
C PRO A 120 -5.44 2.30 -1.65
N GLU A 121 -6.72 2.01 -1.46
CA GLU A 121 -7.64 2.80 -0.67
C GLU A 121 -7.10 2.99 0.76
N GLY A 122 -7.30 4.19 1.31
CA GLY A 122 -6.79 4.55 2.63
C GLY A 122 -5.36 5.09 2.64
N THR A 123 -4.67 5.15 1.49
CA THR A 123 -3.38 5.84 1.38
C THR A 123 -3.51 7.33 1.70
N LYS A 124 -2.76 7.81 2.69
CA LYS A 124 -2.72 9.23 3.10
C LYS A 124 -1.38 9.89 2.83
N SER A 125 -0.30 9.13 2.75
CA SER A 125 1.00 9.61 2.27
C SER A 125 1.82 8.48 1.66
N PHE A 126 2.94 8.83 1.03
CA PHE A 126 3.94 7.89 0.58
C PHE A 126 5.29 8.12 1.26
N ALA A 127 6.08 7.05 1.29
CA ALA A 127 7.51 7.12 1.49
C ALA A 127 8.24 6.48 0.32
N VAL A 128 9.45 6.96 0.01
CA VAL A 128 10.34 6.39 -0.99
C VAL A 128 11.69 6.11 -0.35
N THR A 129 12.24 4.92 -0.58
CA THR A 129 13.59 4.57 -0.13
C THR A 129 14.43 4.01 -1.26
N MET A 130 15.75 4.19 -1.19
CA MET A 130 16.71 3.39 -1.93
C MET A 130 17.71 2.77 -0.96
N TYR A 131 17.86 1.46 -1.01
CA TYR A 131 18.67 0.68 -0.07
C TYR A 131 19.53 -0.34 -0.82
N ASP A 132 20.78 -0.47 -0.38
CA ASP A 132 21.74 -1.48 -0.84
C ASP A 132 21.96 -2.50 0.28
N PRO A 133 21.38 -3.71 0.20
CA PRO A 133 21.61 -4.78 1.18
C PRO A 133 22.99 -5.42 1.05
N ASP A 134 23.69 -5.23 -0.07
CA ASP A 134 24.97 -5.89 -0.39
C ASP A 134 26.17 -5.07 0.11
N ALA A 135 25.96 -3.84 0.57
CA ALA A 135 26.99 -3.02 1.18
C ALA A 135 27.61 -3.71 2.42
N PRO A 136 28.95 -3.85 2.49
CA PRO A 136 29.62 -4.64 3.51
C PRO A 136 29.79 -3.89 4.84
N THR A 137 28.67 -3.50 5.46
CA THR A 137 28.62 -2.71 6.72
C THR A 137 28.02 -3.46 7.90
N GLY A 138 27.39 -4.62 7.64
CA GLY A 138 26.56 -5.33 8.61
C GLY A 138 25.09 -4.84 8.66
N SER A 139 24.77 -3.72 8.02
CA SER A 139 23.42 -3.14 7.99
C SER A 139 22.97 -2.69 6.59
N GLY A 140 23.71 -3.06 5.54
CA GLY A 140 23.55 -2.50 4.20
C GLY A 140 23.83 -1.00 4.16
N TRP A 141 23.22 -0.29 3.20
CA TRP A 141 23.41 1.15 3.01
C TRP A 141 22.12 1.84 2.54
N TRP A 142 21.65 2.81 3.31
CA TRP A 142 20.56 3.71 2.91
C TRP A 142 21.11 4.80 1.99
N HIS A 143 20.69 4.76 0.73
CA HIS A 143 21.06 5.73 -0.30
C HIS A 143 20.11 6.92 -0.36
N TRP A 144 18.84 6.70 -0.05
CA TRP A 144 17.83 7.75 -0.09
C TRP A 144 16.62 7.37 0.77
N MET A 145 16.02 8.34 1.46
CA MET A 145 14.77 8.16 2.19
C MET A 145 13.97 9.48 2.19
N VAL A 146 12.76 9.41 1.67
CA VAL A 146 11.77 10.50 1.65
C VAL A 146 10.50 10.00 2.30
N VAL A 147 9.91 10.81 3.18
CA VAL A 147 8.66 10.50 3.89
C VAL A 147 7.66 11.65 3.72
N ASN A 148 6.41 11.39 4.10
CA ASN A 148 5.32 12.37 4.11
C ASN A 148 5.02 12.97 2.72
N ILE A 149 5.27 12.20 1.65
CA ILE A 149 4.90 12.61 0.29
C ILE A 149 3.36 12.61 0.23
N PRO A 150 2.70 13.73 -0.09
CA PRO A 150 1.23 13.79 -0.07
C PRO A 150 0.58 12.75 -0.98
N ALA A 151 -0.56 12.15 -0.57
CA ALA A 151 -1.25 11.10 -1.33
C ALA A 151 -1.63 11.48 -2.78
N LYS A 152 -1.76 12.78 -3.08
CA LYS A 152 -2.03 13.28 -4.44
C LYS A 152 -0.83 13.19 -5.38
N VAL A 153 0.38 13.00 -4.85
CA VAL A 153 1.62 12.91 -5.62
C VAL A 153 1.89 11.45 -5.95
N VAL A 154 1.86 11.12 -7.23
CA VAL A 154 2.07 9.74 -7.74
C VAL A 154 3.33 9.58 -8.58
N SER A 155 4.20 10.59 -8.55
CA SER A 155 5.51 10.54 -9.18
C SER A 155 6.50 11.52 -8.54
N LEU A 156 7.79 11.20 -8.66
CA LEU A 156 8.91 12.09 -8.39
C LEU A 156 9.70 12.28 -9.69
N SER A 157 10.07 13.53 -9.99
CA SER A 157 10.95 13.82 -11.11
C SER A 157 12.34 13.23 -10.87
N ALA A 158 13.10 13.03 -11.94
CA ALA A 158 14.53 12.84 -11.78
C ALA A 158 15.12 14.03 -11.01
N HIS A 159 16.09 13.76 -10.15
CA HIS A 159 16.72 14.76 -9.28
C HIS A 159 15.83 15.31 -8.14
N ALA A 160 14.64 14.74 -7.88
CA ALA A 160 13.80 15.10 -6.72
C ALA A 160 14.52 14.99 -5.37
N GLY A 161 15.46 14.05 -5.25
CA GLY A 161 16.27 13.83 -4.05
C GLY A 161 17.52 14.70 -3.92
N ASN A 162 17.58 15.89 -4.53
CA ASN A 162 18.72 16.78 -4.35
C ASN A 162 18.79 17.34 -2.92
N GLU A 163 19.97 17.79 -2.48
CA GLU A 163 20.17 18.25 -1.09
C GLU A 163 19.43 19.56 -0.78
N THR A 164 19.05 20.34 -1.80
CA THR A 164 18.35 21.63 -1.65
C THR A 164 16.84 21.49 -1.50
N ASN A 165 16.27 20.29 -1.73
CA ASN A 165 14.84 20.03 -1.82
C ASN A 165 14.11 20.83 -2.92
N GLU A 166 14.82 21.40 -3.89
CA GLU A 166 14.24 22.26 -4.94
C GLU A 166 13.13 21.54 -5.73
N PHE A 167 13.29 20.24 -5.94
CA PHE A 167 12.37 19.41 -6.71
C PHE A 167 11.51 18.48 -5.84
N LEU A 168 11.61 18.61 -4.51
CA LEU A 168 10.87 17.79 -3.57
C LEU A 168 9.43 18.31 -3.45
N PRO A 169 8.40 17.44 -3.50
CA PRO A 169 7.02 17.88 -3.32
C PRO A 169 6.82 18.57 -1.97
N GLU A 170 5.99 19.62 -1.95
CA GLU A 170 5.61 20.29 -0.71
C GLU A 170 4.98 19.30 0.29
N GLY A 171 5.38 19.41 1.56
CA GLY A 171 4.97 18.49 2.64
C GLY A 171 5.87 17.26 2.78
N ALA A 172 6.59 16.86 1.73
CA ALA A 172 7.56 15.78 1.82
C ALA A 172 8.84 16.21 2.55
N ARG A 173 9.53 15.22 3.13
CA ARG A 173 10.74 15.44 3.91
C ARG A 173 11.77 14.37 3.63
N GLN A 174 13.03 14.78 3.42
CA GLN A 174 14.15 13.85 3.33
C GLN A 174 14.73 13.52 4.72
N ILE A 175 15.03 12.25 4.94
CA ILE A 175 15.77 11.76 6.11
C ILE A 175 17.25 11.61 5.72
N ALA A 176 18.14 11.79 6.70
CA ALA A 176 19.57 11.63 6.45
C ALA A 176 19.89 10.19 6.01
N ASN A 177 20.66 10.07 4.94
CA ASN A 177 21.15 8.80 4.41
C ASN A 177 22.46 8.38 5.12
N ASP A 178 22.99 7.20 4.79
CA ASP A 178 24.20 6.67 5.46
C ASP A 178 25.49 7.39 5.02
N PHE A 179 25.42 8.27 4.02
CA PHE A 179 26.51 9.20 3.69
C PHE A 179 26.56 10.42 4.63
N GLY A 180 25.55 10.59 5.50
CA GLY A 180 25.50 11.64 6.52
C GLY A 180 24.81 12.94 6.09
N PHE A 181 24.05 12.94 4.99
CA PHE A 181 23.31 14.13 4.51
C PHE A 181 21.86 13.80 4.14
N LYS A 182 21.01 14.83 4.09
CA LYS A 182 19.61 14.71 3.65
C LYS A 182 19.56 14.83 2.13
N GLY A 183 19.28 13.72 1.44
CA GLY A 183 19.36 13.67 0.00
C GLY A 183 19.56 12.26 -0.54
N PHE A 184 19.59 12.16 -1.86
CA PHE A 184 20.02 10.99 -2.59
C PHE A 184 21.55 10.95 -2.68
N GLY A 185 22.14 9.82 -2.29
CA GLY A 185 23.52 9.45 -2.64
C GLY A 185 23.51 8.25 -3.57
N GLY A 186 24.14 8.37 -4.73
CA GLY A 186 24.15 7.34 -5.76
C GLY A 186 24.93 6.08 -5.42
N ALA A 187 24.93 5.13 -6.36
CA ALA A 187 25.70 3.90 -6.26
C ALA A 187 27.22 4.19 -6.21
N CYS A 188 27.93 3.51 -5.30
CA CYS A 188 29.40 3.56 -5.24
C CYS A 188 29.97 2.29 -4.58
N PRO A 189 29.67 1.09 -5.12
CA PRO A 189 30.05 -0.19 -4.50
C PRO A 189 31.56 -0.38 -4.56
N PRO A 190 32.23 -1.11 -3.63
CA PRO A 190 33.68 -1.29 -3.61
C PRO A 190 34.29 -1.73 -4.96
N GLU A 191 35.53 -1.36 -5.23
CA GLU A 191 36.21 -1.78 -6.46
C GLU A 191 36.23 -3.31 -6.58
N LYS A 192 35.91 -3.82 -7.79
CA LYS A 192 35.86 -5.26 -8.11
C LYS A 192 34.82 -6.06 -7.32
N ALA A 193 33.90 -5.40 -6.60
CA ALA A 193 32.75 -6.06 -6.02
C ALA A 193 31.87 -6.69 -7.11
N LYS A 194 31.12 -7.73 -6.73
CA LYS A 194 29.98 -8.19 -7.54
C LYS A 194 28.95 -7.05 -7.64
N PRO A 195 28.03 -7.06 -8.62
CA PRO A 195 26.95 -6.07 -8.65
C PRO A 195 26.17 -6.07 -7.32
N HIS A 196 26.00 -4.89 -6.73
CA HIS A 196 25.13 -4.67 -5.57
C HIS A 196 23.70 -4.39 -6.05
N ASN A 197 22.70 -4.85 -5.30
CA ASN A 197 21.29 -4.73 -5.62
C ASN A 197 20.67 -3.50 -4.98
N TYR A 198 20.62 -2.40 -5.73
CA TYR A 198 19.98 -1.19 -5.26
C TYR A 198 18.46 -1.32 -5.35
N THR A 199 17.81 -1.49 -4.21
CA THR A 199 16.36 -1.67 -4.10
C THR A 199 15.71 -0.32 -3.87
N ILE A 200 14.90 0.11 -4.84
CA ILE A 200 14.07 1.30 -4.74
C ILE A 200 12.66 0.86 -4.38
N THR A 201 12.12 1.39 -3.29
CA THR A 201 10.78 1.04 -2.80
C THR A 201 9.94 2.30 -2.65
N VAL A 202 8.69 2.23 -3.10
CA VAL A 202 7.64 3.18 -2.69
C VAL A 202 6.67 2.46 -1.76
N TYR A 203 6.31 3.13 -0.68
CA TYR A 203 5.38 2.65 0.35
C TYR A 203 4.15 3.54 0.36
N ALA A 204 2.97 2.93 0.39
CA ALA A 204 1.72 3.59 0.68
C ALA A 204 1.44 3.51 2.19
N LEU A 205 1.13 4.64 2.83
CA LEU A 205 0.99 4.76 4.28
C LEU A 205 -0.42 5.21 4.68
N ASP A 206 -0.92 4.71 5.81
CA ASP A 206 -2.25 5.02 6.36
C ASP A 206 -2.33 6.31 7.20
N VAL A 207 -1.21 7.04 7.31
CA VAL A 207 -1.08 8.34 7.98
C VAL A 207 -0.57 9.41 7.02
N GLU A 208 -0.98 10.65 7.23
CA GLU A 208 -0.55 11.78 6.39
C GLU A 208 0.89 12.21 6.71
N THR A 209 1.31 12.07 7.97
CA THR A 209 2.63 12.48 8.46
C THR A 209 3.12 11.48 9.48
N LEU A 210 4.34 10.98 9.30
CA LEU A 210 5.03 10.18 10.30
C LEU A 210 5.52 11.07 11.44
N ASP A 211 5.21 10.68 12.67
CA ASP A 211 5.67 11.35 13.90
C ASP A 211 7.14 11.00 14.19
N LEU A 212 8.04 11.75 13.56
CA LEU A 212 9.49 11.55 13.62
C LEU A 212 10.17 12.74 14.29
N PRO A 213 11.24 12.52 15.08
CA PRO A 213 12.05 13.61 15.62
C PRO A 213 12.67 14.45 14.49
N GLU A 214 13.35 15.56 14.82
CA GLU A 214 13.91 16.49 13.82
C GLU A 214 15.02 15.85 12.94
N ASN A 215 15.80 14.92 13.49
CA ASN A 215 16.89 14.25 12.79
C ASN A 215 16.87 12.73 13.08
N PRO A 216 15.86 11.99 12.58
CA PRO A 216 15.80 10.55 12.74
C PRO A 216 16.89 9.90 11.88
N THR A 217 17.35 8.72 12.30
CA THR A 217 18.13 7.84 11.42
C THR A 217 17.21 7.22 10.36
N ALA A 218 17.77 6.77 9.24
CA ALA A 218 17.01 6.01 8.25
C ALA A 218 16.34 4.77 8.86
N ALA A 219 17.01 4.06 9.78
CA ALA A 219 16.41 2.93 10.49
C ALA A 219 15.19 3.33 11.34
N TYR A 220 15.24 4.48 12.02
CA TYR A 220 14.09 4.99 12.79
C TYR A 220 12.93 5.38 11.85
N GLY A 221 13.23 6.01 10.71
CA GLY A 221 12.25 6.28 9.67
C GLY A 221 11.61 4.99 9.13
N GLY A 222 12.45 3.99 8.81
CA GLY A 222 12.02 2.67 8.36
C GLY A 222 11.08 1.96 9.35
N TYR A 223 11.35 2.06 10.65
CA TYR A 223 10.47 1.53 11.69
C TYR A 223 9.05 2.09 11.58
N PHE A 224 8.90 3.42 11.49
CA PHE A 224 7.60 4.08 11.37
C PHE A 224 6.93 3.84 10.00
N ILE A 225 7.71 3.79 8.91
CA ILE A 225 7.20 3.37 7.59
C ILE A 225 6.55 2.00 7.70
N HIS A 226 7.22 1.02 8.31
CA HIS A 226 6.69 -0.33 8.44
C HIS A 226 5.49 -0.45 9.37
N GLN A 227 5.35 0.43 10.37
CA GLN A 227 4.17 0.47 11.23
C GLN A 227 2.90 0.94 10.50
N HIS A 228 3.06 1.81 9.51
CA HIS A 228 1.96 2.49 8.81
C HIS A 228 1.76 2.02 7.35
N MET A 229 2.63 1.15 6.86
CA MET A 229 2.59 0.62 5.49
C MET A 229 1.34 -0.24 5.27
N ILE A 230 0.58 0.10 4.23
CA ILE A 230 -0.56 -0.69 3.75
C ILE A 230 -0.27 -1.44 2.45
N ASP A 231 0.61 -0.91 1.59
CA ASP A 231 1.17 -1.64 0.44
C ASP A 231 2.54 -1.07 0.06
N LYS A 232 3.30 -1.80 -0.78
CA LYS A 232 4.57 -1.35 -1.34
C LYS A 232 4.83 -1.89 -2.75
N ALA A 233 5.65 -1.15 -3.51
CA ALA A 233 6.12 -1.54 -4.83
C ALA A 233 7.63 -1.28 -4.96
N GLU A 234 8.33 -2.17 -5.66
CA GLU A 234 9.80 -2.22 -5.67
C GLU A 234 10.37 -2.35 -7.09
N LEU A 235 11.55 -1.76 -7.28
CA LEU A 235 12.44 -1.97 -8.43
C LEU A 235 13.83 -2.30 -7.90
N ILE A 236 14.49 -3.32 -8.44
CA ILE A 236 15.84 -3.72 -8.06
C ILE A 236 16.78 -3.49 -9.24
N ALA A 237 17.78 -2.64 -9.06
CA ALA A 237 18.73 -2.28 -10.11
C ALA A 237 20.15 -2.76 -9.76
N PRO A 238 20.56 -3.97 -10.19
CA PRO A 238 21.89 -4.51 -9.88
C PRO A 238 22.99 -3.71 -10.59
N SER A 239 23.94 -3.12 -9.86
CA SER A 239 25.00 -2.30 -10.45
C SER A 239 26.36 -2.51 -9.80
N SER A 240 27.40 -2.58 -10.62
CA SER A 240 28.81 -2.49 -10.22
C SER A 240 29.43 -1.16 -10.66
N LEU A 241 28.63 -0.23 -11.18
CA LEU A 241 29.13 1.05 -11.66
C LEU A 241 29.61 1.92 -10.50
N ARG A 242 30.75 2.55 -10.73
CA ARG A 242 31.39 3.60 -9.94
C ARG A 242 31.70 4.75 -10.88
#